data_AF-A0A097PI87-F1
#
_entry.id   AF-A0A097PI87-F1
#
_cell.length_a   1.000
_cell.length_b   1.000
_cell.length_c   1.000
_cell.angle_alpha   90.00
_cell.angle_beta   90.00
_cell.angle_gamma   90.00
#
_symmetry.space_group_name_H-M   'P 1'
#
loop_
_entity.id
_entity.type
_entity.pdbx_description
1 polymer ?
#
loop_
_entity_poly.entity_id
_entity_poly.type
_entity_poly.pdbx_seq_one_letter_code
_entity_poly.pdbx_strand_id
1 'polypeptide(L)'
;GEIIGAIAAQSCGEPATQMTLNTFHNAGISSKNVTLGVPRLLELLNVSKNQRNASVAVCLIREYQKRNKAQEAQQFIEYCTLANITTTVQIIYDPNPRNTVVAEDEEMIRWEQAVMNEEEEEQDVEHPPSPFIARLILDSDLFNDKRLNMKDVKSAIRQVDD
;
A
#
# COMPACT_ATOMS: atom_id res chain seq x y z
N GLY A 1 20.89 32.53 -41.88
CA GLY A 1 20.64 31.54 -40.81
C GLY A 1 19.31 30.89 -41.10
N GLU A 2 19.26 29.56 -41.10
CA GLU A 2 18.06 28.79 -41.42
C GLU A 2 17.12 28.69 -40.21
N ILE A 3 15.81 28.57 -40.45
CA ILE A 3 14.79 28.57 -39.39
C ILE A 3 14.63 27.15 -38.82
N ILE A 4 15.65 26.71 -38.10
CA ILE A 4 15.72 25.35 -37.52
C ILE A 4 14.59 25.05 -36.52
N GLY A 5 14.06 26.08 -35.83
CA GLY A 5 13.00 25.91 -34.83
C GLY A 5 11.66 25.48 -35.44
N ALA A 6 11.30 26.03 -36.61
CA ALA A 6 10.07 25.67 -37.30
C ALA A 6 10.15 24.25 -37.87
N ILE A 7 11.31 23.89 -38.45
CA ILE A 7 11.56 22.56 -39.01
C ILE A 7 11.49 21.50 -37.89
N ALA A 8 12.15 21.76 -36.75
CA ALA A 8 12.15 20.85 -35.60
C ALA A 8 10.76 20.68 -34.97
N ALA A 9 9.98 21.76 -34.85
CA ALA A 9 8.63 21.71 -34.29
C ALA A 9 7.71 20.85 -35.16
N GLN A 10 7.76 21.02 -36.49
CA GLN A 10 6.94 20.26 -37.42
C GLN A 10 7.35 18.78 -37.46
N SER A 11 8.66 18.48 -37.46
CA SER A 11 9.16 17.10 -37.45
C SER A 11 8.77 16.31 -36.21
N CYS A 12 8.52 16.98 -35.07
CA CYS A 12 8.04 16.35 -33.84
C CYS A 12 6.51 16.29 -33.75
N GLY A 13 5.81 17.32 -34.23
CA GLY A 13 4.36 17.45 -34.09
C GLY A 13 3.55 16.46 -34.93
N GLU A 14 3.92 16.30 -36.21
CA GLU A 14 3.24 15.39 -37.13
C GLU A 14 3.23 13.92 -36.64
N PRO A 15 4.38 13.31 -36.26
CA PRO A 15 4.39 11.93 -35.76
C PRO A 15 3.68 11.79 -34.41
N ALA A 16 3.68 12.80 -33.54
CA ALA A 16 3.00 12.71 -32.24
C ALA A 16 1.47 12.57 -32.38
N THR A 17 0.87 13.24 -33.37
CA THR A 17 -0.56 13.09 -33.67
C THR A 17 -0.87 11.70 -34.24
N GLN A 18 -0.02 11.17 -35.12
CA GLN A 18 -0.16 9.82 -35.67
C GLN A 18 0.01 8.73 -34.61
N MET A 19 0.94 8.90 -33.67
CA MET A 19 1.20 7.94 -32.60
C MET A 19 0.02 7.79 -31.63
N THR A 20 -0.84 8.80 -31.49
CA THR A 20 -1.97 8.79 -30.52
C THR A 20 -3.01 7.72 -30.82
N LEU A 21 -3.15 7.31 -32.08
CA LEU A 21 -4.06 6.24 -32.48
C LEU A 21 -3.48 4.83 -32.27
N ASN A 22 -2.17 4.68 -32.08
CA ASN A 22 -1.47 3.39 -32.01
C ASN A 22 -1.12 2.93 -30.57
N THR A 23 -1.53 3.66 -29.53
CA THR A 23 -1.05 3.43 -28.15
C THR A 23 -1.73 2.29 -27.39
N PHE A 24 -2.75 1.64 -27.95
CA PHE A 24 -3.52 0.60 -27.26
C PHE A 24 -3.03 -0.83 -27.51
N HIS A 25 -2.02 -1.03 -28.37
CA HIS A 25 -1.53 -2.35 -28.76
C HIS A 25 -0.05 -2.59 -28.46
N ASN A 26 0.44 -2.14 -27.29
CA ASN A 26 1.69 -2.68 -26.76
C ASN A 26 1.43 -4.07 -26.18
N ALA A 27 1.39 -5.07 -27.05
CA ALA A 27 1.32 -6.48 -26.67
C ALA A 27 2.66 -6.89 -26.02
N GLY A 28 2.63 -7.34 -24.76
CA GLY A 28 3.73 -8.10 -24.15
C GLY A 28 4.41 -7.51 -22.91
N ILE A 29 4.02 -6.32 -22.43
CA ILE A 29 4.51 -5.79 -21.15
C ILE A 29 3.35 -5.77 -20.17
N SER A 30 3.45 -6.58 -19.12
CA SER A 30 2.41 -6.75 -18.09
C SER A 30 1.95 -5.40 -17.54
N SER A 31 0.66 -5.11 -17.76
CA SER A 31 -0.25 -4.37 -16.87
C SER A 31 0.18 -3.01 -16.27
N LYS A 32 1.21 -2.33 -16.81
CA LYS A 32 1.45 -0.93 -16.47
C LYS A 32 0.73 -0.05 -17.50
N ASN A 33 -0.39 0.52 -17.07
CA ASN A 33 -1.09 1.59 -17.79
C ASN A 33 -0.18 2.83 -17.78
N VAL A 34 0.75 2.95 -18.73
CA VAL A 34 1.53 4.17 -18.92
C VAL A 34 0.74 5.14 -19.81
N THR A 35 0.75 6.43 -19.48
CA THR A 35 0.18 7.45 -20.38
C THR A 35 1.03 7.53 -21.64
N LEU A 36 0.43 7.37 -22.82
CA LEU A 36 1.09 7.41 -24.13
C LEU A 36 0.39 8.41 -25.07
N GLY A 37 1.05 8.75 -26.18
CA GLY A 37 0.48 9.61 -27.24
C GLY A 37 0.39 11.09 -26.85
N VAL A 38 -0.56 11.81 -27.46
CA VAL A 38 -0.82 13.25 -27.20
C VAL A 38 -1.05 13.56 -25.72
N PRO A 39 -1.81 12.77 -24.93
CA PRO A 39 -1.93 13.01 -23.49
C PRO A 39 -0.58 13.05 -22.77
N ARG A 40 0.36 12.17 -23.12
CA ARG A 40 1.71 12.18 -22.54
C ARG A 40 2.53 13.36 -23.02
N LEU A 41 2.43 13.72 -24.30
CA LEU A 41 3.12 14.91 -24.84
C LEU A 41 2.70 16.18 -24.10
N LEU A 42 1.40 16.35 -23.84
CA LEU A 42 0.88 17.48 -23.07
C LEU A 42 1.36 17.49 -21.62
N GLU A 43 1.42 16.32 -20.96
CA GLU A 43 2.00 16.21 -19.61
C GLU A 43 3.47 16.67 -19.56
N LEU A 44 4.26 16.30 -20.57
CA LEU A 44 5.70 16.62 -20.67
C LEU A 44 5.93 18.10 -20.99
N LEU A 45 5.23 18.65 -21.98
CA LEU A 45 5.37 20.06 -22.40
C LEU A 45 4.96 21.03 -21.28
N ASN A 46 3.91 20.70 -20.53
CA ASN A 46 3.43 21.54 -19.43
C ASN A 46 4.19 21.33 -18.11
N VAL A 47 5.14 20.38 -18.07
CA VAL A 47 5.86 19.99 -16.84
C VAL A 47 4.86 19.73 -15.70
N SER A 48 3.84 18.91 -16.00
CA SER A 48 2.76 18.64 -15.05
C SER A 48 3.32 17.99 -13.79
N LYS A 49 3.01 18.58 -12.62
CA LYS A 49 3.33 17.98 -11.30
C LYS A 49 2.58 16.68 -11.07
N ASN A 50 1.35 16.59 -11.58
CA ASN A 50 0.48 15.43 -11.41
C ASN A 50 0.37 14.68 -12.73
N GLN A 51 1.26 13.72 -12.94
CA GLN A 51 1.22 12.81 -14.09
C GLN A 51 0.22 11.71 -13.78
N ARG A 52 -0.73 11.42 -14.71
CA ARG A 52 -1.82 10.47 -14.43
C ARG A 52 -1.34 9.07 -14.10
N ASN A 53 -0.29 8.62 -14.80
CA ASN A 53 0.31 7.31 -14.61
C ASN A 53 1.81 7.44 -14.35
N ALA A 54 2.16 8.12 -13.25
CA ALA A 54 3.55 8.24 -12.83
C ALA A 54 4.13 6.83 -12.55
N SER A 55 5.31 6.56 -13.09
CA SER A 55 5.99 5.29 -12.83
C SER A 55 7.50 5.51 -12.73
N VAL A 56 8.14 4.76 -11.84
CA VAL A 56 9.59 4.76 -11.65
C VAL A 56 10.10 3.33 -11.86
N ALA A 57 11.19 3.19 -12.61
CA ALA A 57 11.93 1.94 -12.71
C ALA A 57 13.03 1.93 -11.65
N VAL A 58 12.91 1.05 -10.67
CA VAL A 58 13.90 0.87 -9.61
C VAL A 58 14.79 -0.32 -9.98
N CYS A 59 16.08 -0.06 -10.19
CA CYS A 59 17.06 -1.11 -10.47
C CYS A 59 17.57 -1.71 -9.15
N LEU A 60 17.52 -3.04 -9.04
CA LEU A 60 17.99 -3.74 -7.85
C LEU A 60 19.53 -3.80 -7.83
N ILE A 61 20.11 -3.55 -6.65
CA ILE A 61 21.53 -3.76 -6.41
C ILE A 61 21.86 -5.26 -6.42
N ARG A 62 23.14 -5.61 -6.65
CA ARG A 62 23.60 -6.99 -6.87
C ARG A 62 23.13 -7.98 -5.79
N GLU A 63 23.04 -7.54 -4.55
CA GLU A 63 22.60 -8.37 -3.42
C GLU A 63 21.13 -8.80 -3.53
N TYR A 64 20.27 -7.97 -4.13
CA TYR A 64 18.83 -8.18 -4.24
C TYR A 64 18.40 -8.72 -5.62
N GLN A 65 19.33 -9.04 -6.52
CA GLN A 65 19.00 -9.52 -7.88
C GLN A 65 18.37 -10.92 -7.92
N LYS A 66 18.58 -11.74 -6.88
CA LYS A 66 17.98 -13.08 -6.81
C LYS A 66 16.48 -12.96 -6.48
N ARG A 67 15.64 -13.77 -7.12
CA ARG A 67 14.17 -13.76 -6.96
C ARG A 67 13.68 -13.59 -5.51
N ASN A 68 14.19 -14.39 -4.58
CA ASN A 68 13.75 -14.36 -3.19
C ASN A 68 14.07 -13.03 -2.50
N LYS A 69 15.26 -12.46 -2.77
CA LYS A 69 15.65 -11.16 -2.22
C LYS A 69 14.97 -10.01 -2.96
N ALA A 70 14.72 -10.14 -4.26
CA ALA A 70 13.96 -9.14 -5.01
C ALA A 70 12.54 -8.96 -4.43
N GLN A 71 11.89 -10.05 -3.99
CA GLN A 71 10.60 -10.00 -3.30
C GLN A 71 10.70 -9.29 -1.95
N GLU A 72 11.77 -9.54 -1.19
CA GLU A 72 12.05 -8.84 0.07
C GLU A 72 12.23 -7.32 -0.17
N ALA A 73 12.99 -6.93 -1.19
CA ALA A 73 13.13 -5.52 -1.57
C ALA A 73 11.80 -4.89 -2.00
N GLN A 74 10.96 -5.65 -2.71
CA GLN A 74 9.61 -5.18 -3.07
C GLN A 74 8.79 -4.83 -1.82
N GLN A 75 8.82 -5.67 -0.80
CA GLN A 75 8.08 -5.46 0.45
C GLN A 75 8.50 -4.16 1.15
N PHE A 76 9.79 -3.81 1.14
CA PHE A 76 10.28 -2.56 1.74
C PHE A 76 9.87 -1.30 0.97
N ILE A 77 9.64 -1.41 -0.34
CA ILE A 77 9.30 -0.27 -1.20
C ILE A 77 7.78 -0.11 -1.33
N GLU A 78 7.05 -1.22 -1.26
CA GLU A 78 5.61 -1.23 -1.44
C GLU A 78 4.91 -0.58 -0.24
N TYR A 79 4.23 0.54 -0.51
CA TYR A 79 3.41 1.19 0.51
C TYR A 79 2.17 0.35 0.80
N CYS A 80 2.09 -0.17 2.03
CA CYS A 80 0.97 -0.96 2.49
C CYS A 80 0.31 -0.28 3.68
N THR A 81 -0.99 0.00 3.58
CA THR A 81 -1.81 0.49 4.69
C THR A 81 -2.55 -0.66 5.34
N LEU A 82 -3.06 -0.44 6.56
CA LEU A 82 -3.95 -1.40 7.23
C LEU A 82 -5.19 -1.70 6.39
N ALA A 83 -5.72 -0.69 5.69
CA ALA A 83 -6.87 -0.86 4.79
C ALA A 83 -6.59 -1.84 3.64
N ASN A 84 -5.35 -1.95 3.16
CA ASN A 84 -5.00 -2.87 2.07
C ASN A 84 -5.03 -4.35 2.49
N ILE A 85 -4.94 -4.64 3.79
CA ILE A 85 -4.91 -6.01 4.33
C ILE A 85 -6.17 -6.36 5.13
N THR A 86 -7.05 -5.40 5.36
CA THR A 86 -8.26 -5.59 6.17
C THR A 86 -9.43 -5.98 5.27
N THR A 87 -10.03 -7.14 5.54
CA THR A 87 -11.22 -7.63 4.86
C THR A 87 -12.47 -6.99 5.42
N THR A 88 -12.61 -6.98 6.75
CA THR A 88 -13.83 -6.50 7.42
C THR A 88 -13.47 -5.75 8.69
N VAL A 89 -14.21 -4.66 8.92
CA VAL A 89 -14.17 -3.89 10.17
C VAL A 89 -15.55 -3.98 10.84
N GLN A 90 -15.58 -4.38 12.09
CA GLN A 90 -16.81 -4.46 12.89
C GLN A 90 -16.61 -3.71 14.20
N ILE A 91 -17.64 -2.98 14.63
CA ILE A 91 -17.67 -2.36 15.95
C ILE A 91 -18.66 -3.16 16.78
N ILE A 92 -18.16 -3.78 17.84
CA ILE A 92 -18.93 -4.68 18.70
C ILE A 92 -19.02 -4.03 20.07
N TYR A 93 -20.21 -4.09 20.66
CA TYR A 93 -20.39 -3.72 22.06
C TYR A 93 -20.16 -4.94 22.93
N ASP A 94 -19.09 -4.91 23.72
CA ASP A 94 -18.68 -5.94 24.65
C ASP A 94 -18.60 -5.36 26.07
N PRO A 95 -19.62 -5.60 26.93
CA PRO A 95 -19.68 -5.03 28.26
C PRO A 95 -18.55 -5.49 29.19
N ASN A 96 -17.96 -6.67 28.93
CA ASN A 96 -16.90 -7.23 29.75
C ASN A 96 -15.77 -7.75 28.85
N PRO A 97 -14.72 -6.95 28.60
CA PRO A 97 -13.65 -7.32 27.68
C PRO A 97 -12.84 -8.54 28.15
N ARG A 98 -12.97 -8.97 29.41
CA ARG A 98 -12.35 -10.21 29.88
C ARG A 98 -13.11 -11.47 29.49
N ASN A 99 -14.40 -11.35 29.25
CA ASN A 99 -15.28 -12.46 28.90
C ASN A 99 -16.13 -12.04 27.70
N THR A 100 -15.53 -12.18 26.51
CA THR A 100 -16.10 -11.63 25.30
C THR A 100 -17.43 -12.27 24.91
N VAL A 101 -18.27 -11.48 24.24
CA VAL A 101 -19.50 -11.97 23.59
C VAL A 101 -19.23 -12.77 22.30
N VAL A 102 -18.01 -12.68 21.74
CA VAL A 102 -17.61 -13.33 20.49
C VAL A 102 -16.88 -14.63 20.80
N ALA A 103 -17.53 -15.77 20.60
CA ALA A 103 -16.99 -17.08 20.95
C ALA A 103 -15.67 -17.40 20.22
N GLU A 104 -15.50 -16.92 18.99
CA GLU A 104 -14.29 -17.16 18.20
C GLU A 104 -13.05 -16.45 18.75
N ASP A 105 -13.23 -15.35 19.49
CA ASP A 105 -12.13 -14.51 19.98
C ASP A 105 -11.78 -14.83 21.44
N GLU A 106 -12.49 -15.76 22.09
CA GLU A 106 -12.31 -16.10 23.51
C GLU A 106 -10.90 -16.64 23.81
N GLU A 107 -10.37 -17.53 22.97
CA GLU A 107 -9.01 -18.06 23.12
C GLU A 107 -7.95 -16.96 22.95
N MET A 108 -8.15 -16.05 22.01
CA MET A 108 -7.23 -14.94 21.74
C MET A 108 -7.15 -13.99 22.95
N ILE A 109 -8.30 -13.62 23.51
CA ILE A 109 -8.38 -12.73 24.68
C ILE A 109 -7.77 -13.39 25.91
N ARG A 110 -7.99 -14.69 26.12
CA ARG A 110 -7.35 -15.44 27.22
C ARG A 110 -5.84 -15.47 27.07
N TRP A 111 -5.33 -15.65 25.86
CA TRP A 111 -3.89 -15.60 25.60
C TRP A 111 -3.30 -14.21 25.87
N GLU A 112 -3.98 -13.15 25.42
CA GLU A 112 -3.53 -11.78 25.67
C GLU A 112 -3.47 -11.51 27.17
N GLN A 113 -4.51 -11.86 27.95
CA GLN A 113 -4.52 -11.75 29.41
C GLN A 113 -3.36 -12.49 30.09
N ALA A 114 -2.98 -13.66 29.59
CA ALA A 114 -1.87 -14.43 30.16
C ALA A 114 -0.48 -13.81 29.88
N VAL A 115 -0.39 -12.90 28.89
CA VAL A 115 0.85 -12.24 28.48
C VAL A 115 0.92 -10.79 28.99
N MET A 116 -0.18 -10.26 29.53
CA MET A 116 -0.20 -8.93 30.15
C MET A 116 0.80 -8.86 31.30
N ASN A 117 1.50 -7.73 31.41
CA ASN A 117 2.42 -7.46 32.51
C ASN A 117 1.71 -6.67 33.62
N GLU A 118 2.26 -6.69 34.84
CA GLU A 118 1.73 -5.97 36.02
C GLU A 118 1.44 -4.48 35.73
N GLU A 119 2.31 -3.82 34.95
CA GLU A 119 2.13 -2.40 34.55
C GLU A 119 0.89 -2.19 33.65
N GLU A 120 0.58 -3.14 32.76
CA GLU A 120 -0.60 -3.05 31.89
C GLU A 120 -1.88 -3.38 32.66
N GLU A 121 -1.81 -4.29 33.64
CA GLU A 121 -2.93 -4.59 34.54
C GLU A 121 -3.29 -3.40 35.45
N GLU A 122 -2.31 -2.67 35.96
CA GLU A 122 -2.52 -1.45 36.75
C GLU A 122 -3.19 -0.35 35.92
N GLN A 123 -2.78 -0.17 34.65
CA GLN A 123 -3.39 0.79 33.74
C GLN A 123 -4.85 0.47 33.44
N ASP A 124 -5.20 -0.81 33.22
CA ASP A 124 -6.59 -1.21 32.99
C ASP A 124 -7.49 -0.95 34.22
N VAL A 125 -6.93 -0.92 35.42
CA VAL A 125 -7.66 -0.60 36.66
C VAL A 125 -7.88 0.92 36.78
N GLU A 126 -6.88 1.74 36.46
CA GLU A 126 -7.02 3.20 36.47
C GLU A 126 -7.89 3.73 35.31
N HIS A 127 -7.76 3.11 34.14
CA HIS A 127 -8.44 3.48 32.91
C HIS A 127 -9.12 2.26 32.29
N PRO A 128 -10.36 1.96 32.71
CA PRO A 128 -11.05 0.78 32.21
C PRO A 128 -11.25 0.89 30.69
N PRO A 129 -10.99 -0.20 29.94
CA PRO A 129 -11.16 -0.21 28.50
C PRO A 129 -12.60 0.10 28.08
N SER A 130 -12.75 0.75 26.93
CA SER A 130 -14.05 1.05 26.34
C SER A 130 -14.84 -0.25 26.11
N PRO A 131 -16.16 -0.26 26.37
CA PRO A 131 -17.01 -1.40 26.04
C PRO A 131 -17.26 -1.52 24.52
N PHE A 132 -16.78 -0.59 23.69
CA PHE A 132 -16.83 -0.71 22.24
C PHE A 132 -15.49 -1.22 21.71
N ILE A 133 -15.50 -2.40 21.11
CA ILE A 133 -14.33 -3.07 20.53
C ILE A 133 -14.40 -2.95 19.00
N ALA A 134 -13.30 -2.51 18.39
CA ALA A 134 -13.11 -2.54 16.95
C ALA A 134 -12.44 -3.86 16.54
N ARG A 135 -13.20 -4.75 15.92
CA ARG A 135 -12.72 -6.04 15.40
C ARG A 135 -12.30 -5.89 13.94
N LEU A 136 -11.01 -6.12 13.68
CA LEU A 136 -10.41 -6.08 12.36
C LEU A 136 -10.13 -7.51 11.89
N ILE A 137 -10.77 -7.92 10.80
CA ILE A 137 -10.51 -9.22 10.17
C ILE A 137 -9.53 -8.98 9.03
N LEU A 138 -8.32 -9.54 9.14
CA LEU A 138 -7.27 -9.41 8.14
C LEU A 138 -7.29 -10.60 7.17
N ASP A 139 -6.95 -10.33 5.91
CA ASP A 139 -6.78 -11.37 4.89
C ASP A 139 -5.48 -12.13 5.13
N SER A 140 -5.57 -13.43 5.42
CA SER A 140 -4.42 -14.27 5.72
C SER A 140 -3.48 -14.46 4.54
N ASP A 141 -4.00 -14.48 3.32
CA ASP A 141 -3.21 -14.72 2.11
C ASP A 141 -2.38 -13.48 1.80
N LEU A 142 -3.01 -12.30 1.82
CA LEU A 142 -2.31 -11.02 1.64
C LEU A 142 -1.30 -10.76 2.76
N PHE A 143 -1.63 -11.13 4.00
CA PHE A 143 -0.74 -10.96 5.15
C PHE A 143 0.53 -11.83 5.01
N ASN A 144 0.37 -13.08 4.56
CA ASN A 144 1.48 -13.99 4.34
C ASN A 144 2.32 -13.61 3.10
N ASP A 145 1.68 -13.21 2.00
CA ASP A 145 2.36 -12.76 0.78
C ASP A 145 3.24 -11.53 1.04
N LYS A 146 2.76 -10.62 1.88
CA LYS A 146 3.50 -9.44 2.32
C LYS A 146 4.50 -9.72 3.45
N ARG A 147 4.56 -10.96 3.96
CA ARG A 147 5.42 -11.40 5.09
C ARG A 147 5.29 -10.47 6.31
N LEU A 148 4.08 -10.07 6.63
CA LEU A 148 3.80 -9.21 7.77
C LEU A 148 3.81 -10.00 9.07
N ASN A 149 4.02 -9.31 10.18
CA ASN A 149 3.92 -9.86 11.54
C ASN A 149 2.97 -9.00 12.37
N MET A 150 2.14 -9.63 13.20
CA MET A 150 1.15 -8.92 14.01
C MET A 150 1.79 -7.96 15.00
N LYS A 151 3.03 -8.25 15.43
CA LYS A 151 3.83 -7.35 16.27
C LYS A 151 4.11 -6.01 15.58
N ASP A 152 4.45 -6.05 14.29
CA ASP A 152 4.75 -4.85 13.50
C ASP A 152 3.47 -4.05 13.21
N VAL A 153 2.34 -4.74 13.04
CA VAL A 153 1.04 -4.07 12.90
C VAL A 153 0.63 -3.38 14.22
N LYS A 154 0.76 -4.07 15.36
CA LYS A 154 0.43 -3.50 16.69
C LYS A 154 1.30 -2.28 17.00
N SER A 155 2.60 -2.32 16.67
CA SER A 155 3.49 -1.17 16.88
C SER A 155 3.17 -0.01 15.93
N ALA A 156 2.86 -0.29 14.66
CA ALA A 156 2.47 0.74 13.69
C ALA A 156 1.17 1.45 14.09
N ILE A 157 0.20 0.75 14.65
CA ILE A 157 -1.05 1.36 15.15
C ILE A 157 -0.77 2.27 16.34
N ARG A 158 0.02 1.81 17.32
CA ARG A 158 0.36 2.61 18.51
C ARG A 158 1.14 3.89 18.19
N GLN A 159 1.96 3.88 17.14
CA GLN A 159 2.74 5.06 16.71
C GLN A 159 1.90 6.19 16.10
N VAL A 160 0.66 5.94 15.69
CA VAL A 160 -0.20 6.98 15.07
C VAL A 160 -0.81 7.91 16.12
N ASP A 161 -0.90 7.47 17.38
CA ASP A 161 -1.52 8.23 18.47
C ASP A 161 -0.56 9.20 19.18
N ASP A 162 0.75 9.17 18.86
CA ASP A 162 1.79 10.13 19.30
C ASP A 162 2.01 11.26 18.27
#